data_AF-A0A8R1ICR2-F1
#
_entry.id   AF-A0A8R1ICR2-F1
#
_cell.length_a   1.000
_cell.length_b   1.000
_cell.length_c   1.000
_cell.angle_alpha   90.00
_cell.angle_beta   90.00
_cell.angle_gamma   90.00
#
_symmetry.space_group_name_H-M   'P 1'
#
loop_
_entity.id
_entity.type
_entity.pdbx_description
1 polymer ?
#
loop_
_entity_poly.entity_id
_entity_poly.type
_entity_poly.pdbx_seq_one_letter_code
_entity_poly.pdbx_strand_id
1 'polypeptide(L)'
;MRLVGIFVIVFQSVHSRVRVSDINVKYVATGISVLVNKLGNKGGTAISMKMNDTWVCFVNAHFAAGNNELDRRNQDFRDIYNDVVFYPRSQQDGNVSFYCGRGNWET
;
A
#
# COMPACT_ATOMS: atom_id res chain seq x y z
N MET A 1 -3.38 9.70 12.88
CA MET A 1 -4.08 8.42 13.05
C MET A 1 -3.06 7.30 13.05
N ARG A 2 -3.19 6.30 13.91
CA ARG A 2 -2.33 5.11 13.93
C ARG A 2 -3.11 3.95 13.32
N LEU A 3 -2.69 3.48 12.15
CA LEU A 3 -3.09 2.15 11.67
C LEU A 3 -2.37 1.14 12.56
N VAL A 4 -3.01 0.73 13.66
CA VAL A 4 -2.45 -0.30 14.54
C VAL A 4 -2.48 -1.62 13.78
N GLY A 5 -1.30 -2.12 13.39
CA GLY A 5 -1.16 -3.43 12.74
C GLY A 5 -0.95 -3.42 11.21
N ILE A 6 -0.78 -2.27 10.57
CA ILE A 6 -0.39 -2.20 9.14
C ILE A 6 0.97 -1.52 9.02
N PHE A 7 1.98 -2.29 8.67
CA PHE A 7 3.34 -1.80 8.45
C PHE A 7 4.00 -2.53 7.28
N VAL A 8 4.90 -1.84 6.59
CA VAL A 8 5.84 -2.42 5.62
C VAL A 8 7.23 -2.04 6.08
N ILE A 9 8.13 -3.01 6.12
CA ILE A 9 9.55 -2.79 6.39
C ILE A 9 10.32 -3.52 5.30
N VAL A 10 11.27 -2.82 4.68
CA VAL A 10 12.12 -3.37 3.62
C VAL A 10 13.56 -3.41 4.14
N PHE A 11 14.17 -4.58 4.08
CA PHE A 11 15.58 -4.78 4.44
C PHE A 11 16.40 -5.08 3.20
N GLN A 12 17.61 -4.53 3.15
CA GLN A 12 18.59 -4.86 2.12
C GLN A 12 19.76 -5.63 2.76
N SER A 13 20.16 -6.73 2.14
CA SER A 13 21.37 -7.45 2.52
C SER A 13 22.62 -6.59 2.32
N VAL A 14 23.55 -6.62 3.28
CA VAL A 14 24.84 -5.91 3.18
C VAL A 14 25.71 -6.38 2.00
N HIS A 15 25.45 -7.59 1.48
CA HIS A 15 26.13 -8.13 0.29
C HIS A 15 25.39 -7.84 -1.02
N SER A 16 24.24 -7.15 -0.96
CA SER A 16 23.48 -6.76 -2.14
C SER A 16 24.25 -5.76 -2.99
N ARG A 17 24.35 -6.04 -4.30
CA ARG A 17 24.87 -5.08 -5.30
C ARG A 17 23.81 -4.12 -5.83
N VAL A 18 22.55 -4.28 -5.42
CA VAL A 18 21.45 -3.42 -5.84
C VAL A 18 21.60 -2.04 -5.20
N ARG A 19 21.64 -0.99 -6.02
CA ARG A 19 21.56 0.39 -5.55
C ARG A 19 20.11 0.75 -5.27
N VAL A 20 19.82 1.30 -4.10
CA VAL A 20 18.49 1.79 -3.74
C VAL A 20 18.52 3.32 -3.71
N SER A 21 17.62 3.97 -4.44
CA SER A 21 17.43 5.42 -4.45
C SER A 21 15.94 5.79 -4.49
N ASP A 22 15.64 7.08 -4.38
CA ASP A 22 14.30 7.63 -4.62
C ASP A 22 13.19 6.98 -3.79
N ILE A 23 13.45 6.80 -2.49
CA ILE A 23 12.52 6.16 -1.55
C ILE A 23 11.38 7.13 -1.21
N ASN A 24 10.15 6.67 -1.42
CA ASN A 24 8.92 7.38 -1.11
C ASN A 24 8.01 6.50 -0.24
N VAL A 25 7.34 7.09 0.74
CA VAL A 25 6.46 6.36 1.66
C VAL A 25 5.09 7.03 1.69
N LYS A 26 4.02 6.22 1.68
CA LYS A 26 2.64 6.67 1.82
C LYS A 26 1.84 5.82 2.79
N TYR A 27 0.85 6.47 3.42
CA TYR A 27 -0.10 5.86 4.33
C TYR A 27 -1.51 6.33 3.94
N VAL A 28 -2.40 5.39 3.66
CA VAL A 28 -3.78 5.65 3.26
C VAL A 28 -4.70 5.05 4.32
N ALA A 29 -5.56 5.86 4.93
CA ALA A 29 -6.57 5.37 5.84
C ALA A 29 -7.89 5.15 5.09
N THR A 30 -8.48 3.96 5.20
CA THR A 30 -9.78 3.62 4.61
C THR A 30 -10.80 3.30 5.71
N GLY A 31 -12.09 3.51 5.43
CA GLY A 31 -13.19 3.28 6.39
C GLY A 31 -14.24 4.40 6.40
N ILE A 32 -15.52 4.04 6.57
CA ILE A 32 -16.63 4.98 6.77
C ILE A 32 -16.92 5.10 8.28
N SER A 33 -17.10 6.33 8.76
CA SER A 33 -18.24 6.62 9.64
C SER A 33 -18.68 8.05 9.39
N VAL A 34 -19.90 8.22 8.87
CA VAL A 34 -20.54 9.52 8.57
C VAL A 34 -20.84 10.33 9.85
N LEU A 35 -20.64 9.76 11.04
CA LEU A 35 -20.99 10.40 12.33
C LEU A 35 -19.84 10.55 13.32
N VAL A 36 -18.70 9.85 13.18
CA VAL A 36 -17.60 9.92 14.15
C VAL A 36 -16.26 9.85 13.43
N ASN A 37 -15.46 10.91 13.60
CA ASN A 37 -14.06 11.06 13.22
C ASN A 37 -13.34 9.74 12.90
N LYS A 38 -13.06 9.49 11.60
CA LYS A 38 -12.06 8.57 11.02
C LYS A 38 -11.21 7.79 12.06
N LEU A 39 -11.81 6.79 12.70
CA LEU A 39 -11.16 5.90 13.66
C LEU A 39 -11.31 4.47 13.13
N GLY A 40 -10.77 4.23 11.93
CA GLY A 40 -10.73 2.92 11.29
C GLY A 40 -9.31 2.37 11.30
N ASN A 41 -9.14 1.11 11.71
CA ASN A 41 -7.88 0.36 11.59
C ASN A 41 -7.67 -0.23 10.18
N LYS A 42 -8.37 0.30 9.17
CA LYS A 42 -8.36 -0.16 7.78
C LYS A 42 -7.64 0.85 6.91
N GLY A 43 -6.99 0.37 5.87
CA GLY A 43 -6.17 1.21 5.01
C GLY A 43 -4.97 0.47 4.46
N GLY A 44 -3.99 1.21 3.98
CA GLY A 44 -2.76 0.65 3.45
C GLY A 44 -1.53 1.52 3.68
N THR A 45 -0.36 0.90 3.58
CA THR A 45 0.94 1.55 3.64
C THR A 45 1.74 1.14 2.42
N ALA A 46 2.41 2.09 1.76
CA ALA A 46 3.19 1.83 0.58
C ALA A 46 4.61 2.40 0.70
N ILE A 47 5.59 1.66 0.18
CA ILE A 47 6.97 2.12 -0.01
C ILE A 47 7.33 1.93 -1.47
N SER A 48 7.60 3.03 -2.19
CA SER A 48 8.16 3.02 -3.53
C SER A 48 9.63 3.36 -3.47
N MET A 49 10.46 2.67 -4.25
CA MET A 49 11.89 2.95 -4.36
C MET A 49 12.41 2.54 -5.74
N LYS A 50 13.50 3.17 -6.15
CA LYS A 50 14.24 2.77 -7.35
C LYS A 50 15.33 1.77 -6.94
N MET A 51 15.29 0.57 -7.49
CA MET A 51 16.28 -0.50 -7.35
C MET A 51 17.06 -0.61 -8.66
N ASN A 52 18.30 -0.12 -8.67
CA ASN A 52 19.09 0.14 -9.87
C ASN A 52 18.32 1.04 -10.86
N ASP A 53 17.83 0.48 -11.95
CA ASP A 53 17.06 1.18 -12.99
C ASP A 53 15.58 0.75 -13.02
N THR A 54 15.14 -0.01 -12.01
CA THR A 54 13.77 -0.53 -11.90
C THR A 54 13.04 0.11 -10.72
N TRP A 55 11.79 0.51 -10.92
CA TRP A 55 10.93 1.00 -9.85
C TRP A 55 10.16 -0.14 -9.19
N VAL A 56 10.18 -0.18 -7.87
CA VAL A 56 9.50 -1.22 -7.08
C VAL A 56 8.62 -0.56 -6.04
N CYS A 57 7.38 -1.01 -5.91
CA CYS A 57 6.42 -0.50 -4.93
C CYS A 57 5.84 -1.65 -4.09
N PHE A 58 6.12 -1.62 -2.80
CA PHE A 58 5.57 -2.54 -1.81
C PHE A 58 4.32 -1.93 -1.19
N VAL A 59 3.20 -2.64 -1.20
CA VAL A 59 1.92 -2.15 -0.65
C VAL A 59 1.37 -3.16 0.35
N ASN A 60 1.19 -2.77 1.61
CA ASN A 60 0.42 -3.55 2.57
C ASN A 60 -0.96 -2.91 2.72
N ALA A 61 -2.02 -3.72 2.75
CA ALA A 61 -3.39 -3.24 2.91
C ALA A 61 -4.17 -4.16 3.85
N HIS A 62 -5.03 -3.55 4.66
CA HIS A 62 -5.98 -4.22 5.52
C HIS A 62 -7.38 -3.75 5.12
N PHE A 63 -8.04 -4.56 4.28
CA PHE A 63 -9.38 -4.27 3.78
C PHE A 63 -10.47 -4.62 4.80
N ALA A 64 -11.68 -4.11 4.58
CA ALA A 64 -12.89 -4.50 5.28
C ALA A 64 -13.04 -6.04 5.40
N ALA A 65 -13.47 -6.50 6.57
CA ALA A 65 -13.67 -7.92 6.90
C ALA A 65 -15.16 -8.24 7.00
N GLY A 66 -15.54 -9.48 6.72
CA GLY A 66 -16.94 -9.95 6.71
C GLY A 66 -17.38 -10.46 5.34
N ASN A 67 -18.30 -11.43 5.33
CA ASN A 67 -18.63 -12.20 4.12
C ASN A 67 -19.35 -11.34 3.05
N ASN A 68 -20.10 -10.32 3.48
CA ASN A 68 -20.89 -9.46 2.59
C ASN A 68 -20.27 -8.07 2.33
N GLU A 69 -18.97 -7.90 2.61
CA GLU A 69 -18.26 -6.62 2.47
C GLU A 69 -17.49 -6.47 1.14
N LEU A 70 -17.95 -7.15 0.07
CA LEU A 70 -17.24 -7.14 -1.21
C LEU A 70 -17.12 -5.71 -1.80
N ASP A 71 -18.22 -4.97 -1.86
CA ASP A 71 -18.22 -3.61 -2.38
C ASP A 71 -17.34 -2.68 -1.54
N ARG A 72 -17.32 -2.91 -0.22
CA ARG A 72 -16.48 -2.18 0.72
C ARG A 72 -14.99 -2.48 0.51
N ARG A 73 -14.61 -3.75 0.32
CA ARG A 73 -13.24 -4.14 -0.05
C ARG A 73 -12.81 -3.52 -1.38
N ASN A 74 -13.70 -3.52 -2.37
CA ASN A 74 -13.45 -2.89 -3.67
C ASN A 74 -13.31 -1.35 -3.55
N GLN A 75 -14.02 -0.72 -2.62
CA GLN A 75 -13.84 0.71 -2.34
C GLN A 75 -12.51 0.97 -1.64
N ASP A 76 -12.17 0.19 -0.60
CA ASP A 76 -10.89 0.32 0.11
C ASP A 76 -9.71 0.15 -0.87
N PHE A 77 -9.78 -0.82 -1.80
CA PHE A 77 -8.79 -1.00 -2.86
C PHE A 77 -8.65 0.25 -3.75
N ARG A 78 -9.77 0.80 -4.23
CA ARG A 78 -9.77 2.00 -5.09
C ARG A 78 -9.19 3.21 -4.36
N ASP A 79 -9.54 3.41 -3.11
CA ASP A 79 -9.02 4.50 -2.28
C ASP A 79 -7.49 4.38 -2.11
N ILE A 80 -7.00 3.17 -1.80
CA ILE A 80 -5.57 2.89 -1.65
C ILE A 80 -4.84 3.05 -2.98
N TYR A 81 -5.36 2.48 -4.07
CA TYR A 81 -4.73 2.55 -5.39
C TYR A 81 -4.57 3.99 -5.88
N ASN A 82 -5.63 4.81 -5.77
CA ASN A 82 -5.61 6.19 -6.26
C ASN A 82 -4.68 7.07 -5.43
N ASP A 83 -4.56 6.84 -4.13
CA ASP A 83 -3.73 7.66 -3.26
C ASP A 83 -2.26 7.18 -3.23
N VAL A 84 -1.98 5.89 -3.46
CA VAL A 84 -0.61 5.34 -3.55
C VAL A 84 0.14 5.76 -4.82
N VAL A 85 -0.50 6.41 -5.80
CA VAL A 85 0.19 6.90 -7.01
C VAL A 85 1.31 7.88 -6.63
N PHE A 86 2.55 7.53 -7.01
CA PHE A 86 3.75 8.35 -6.82
C PHE A 86 4.04 9.11 -8.13
N TYR A 87 4.13 10.44 -8.06
CA TYR A 87 4.36 11.31 -9.22
C TYR A 87 5.84 11.73 -9.31
N PRO A 88 6.38 11.93 -10.53
CA PRO A 88 5.68 11.91 -11.82
C PRO A 88 5.55 10.49 -12.42
N ARG A 89 4.38 10.20 -13.02
CA ARG A 89 4.04 8.90 -13.64
C ARG A 89 5.04 8.39 -14.69
N SER A 90 5.88 9.27 -15.25
CA SER A 90 6.95 8.89 -16.19
C SER A 90 8.06 8.04 -15.58
N GLN A 91 8.17 8.00 -14.25
CA GLN A 91 9.04 7.06 -13.55
C GLN A 91 8.38 5.67 -13.34
N GLN A 92 7.08 5.52 -13.59
CA GLN A 92 6.35 4.26 -13.40
C GLN A 92 6.21 3.41 -14.69
N ASP A 93 6.77 3.85 -15.81
CA ASP A 93 6.79 3.09 -17.08
C ASP A 93 7.75 1.87 -17.05
N GLY A 94 8.51 1.68 -15.98
CA GLY A 94 9.33 0.49 -15.76
C GLY A 94 8.69 -0.47 -14.75
N ASN A 95 8.52 -1.75 -15.13
CA ASN A 95 8.23 -2.94 -14.31
C ASN A 95 7.82 -2.69 -12.84
N VAL A 96 6.69 -1.99 -12.60
CA VAL A 96 6.17 -1.79 -11.24
C VAL A 96 5.56 -3.10 -10.77
N SER A 97 6.32 -3.85 -9.97
CA SER A 97 5.84 -5.05 -9.30
C SER A 97 5.16 -4.67 -7.99
N PHE A 98 3.83 -4.80 -7.94
CA PHE A 98 3.05 -4.61 -6.72
C PHE A 98 3.10 -5.88 -5.88
N TYR A 99 3.65 -5.80 -4.68
CA TYR A 99 3.56 -6.86 -3.68
C TYR A 99 2.51 -6.47 -2.65
N CYS A 100 1.38 -7.19 -2.65
CA CYS A 100 0.27 -7.01 -1.72
C CYS A 100 0.33 -8.05 -0.59
N GLY A 101 0.23 -7.60 0.66
CA GLY A 101 0.01 -8.48 1.84
C GLY A 101 -1.40 -9.09 1.87
N ARG A 102 -1.66 -10.02 2.81
CA ARG A 102 -2.90 -10.83 2.94
C ARG A 102 -4.18 -10.02 2.61
N GLY A 103 -4.80 -10.31 1.47
CA GLY A 103 -6.18 -9.92 1.21
C GLY A 103 -7.12 -10.82 2.00
N ASN A 104 -8.08 -10.25 2.73
CA ASN A 104 -9.12 -10.98 3.46
C ASN A 104 -10.19 -11.57 2.51
N TRP A 105 -9.75 -12.22 1.43
CA TRP A 105 -10.62 -12.94 0.51
C TRP A 105 -10.80 -14.34 1.07
N GLU A 106 -11.94 -14.62 1.69
CA GLU A 106 -12.33 -15.99 2.05
C GLU A 106 -12.96 -16.64 0.82
N THR A 107 -12.48 -17.83 0.45
CA THR A 107 -13.02 -18.69 -0.62
C THR A 107 -14.24 -19.46 -0.13
#